data_AF-A0A821RK36-F1
#
_entry.id   AF-A0A821RK36-F1
#
_cell.length_a   1.000
_cell.length_b   1.000
_cell.length_c   1.000
_cell.angle_alpha   90.00
_cell.angle_beta   90.00
_cell.angle_gamma   90.00
#
_symmetry.space_group_name_H-M   'P 1'
#
loop_
_entity.id
_entity.type
_entity.pdbx_description
1 polymer ?
#
loop_
_entity_poly.entity_id
_entity_poly.type
_entity_poly.pdbx_seq_one_letter_code
_entity_poly.pdbx_strand_id
1 'polypeptide(L)'
;MALFVVANASDDVDGAFKILQKFADFTVGKEEQPSEIDSAAGPMNDYTLIPKTYLVQFDQRARITNFEQLIIDFLGRSRGIPRSAITMRQTISTSLFSGASFSVNFEHSIKAIESIPDVISVYPVYSVPGPKPFTNYVSSDQKNNNQEAPAIAHDLTGVAQIHDQMKNFGKGVRIAVIDSGIDYFHPALGGCFGSQCKVAFGHDFVGDRFSASNPIPVSDDDPIDDCSASSHGTHVAGIIAANATEISQIGFMPIVPFLGVAPQATLGAC
;
A
#
# COMPACT_ATOMS: atom_id res chain seq x y z
N MET A 1 7.34 -2.01 -3.11
CA MET A 1 7.55 -2.40 -1.71
C MET A 1 6.16 -2.70 -1.18
N ALA A 2 5.90 -3.95 -0.78
CA ALA A 2 4.62 -4.28 -0.15
C ALA A 2 4.73 -4.00 1.35
N LEU A 3 3.69 -3.41 1.94
CA LEU A 3 3.61 -3.21 3.38
C LEU A 3 2.54 -4.14 3.96
N PHE A 4 2.86 -4.76 5.09
CA PHE A 4 1.95 -5.69 5.77
C PHE A 4 1.61 -5.21 7.16
N VAL A 5 0.36 -5.37 7.53
CA VAL A 5 -0.11 -5.26 8.91
C VAL A 5 -0.49 -6.63 9.41
N VAL A 6 0.09 -7.07 10.51
CA VAL A 6 -0.26 -8.35 11.14
C VAL A 6 -0.96 -8.07 12.47
N ALA A 7 -2.15 -8.62 12.64
CA ALA A 7 -2.96 -8.49 13.84
C ALA A 7 -3.56 -9.84 14.26
N ASN A 8 -3.88 -10.01 15.53
CA ASN A 8 -4.62 -11.19 15.98
C ASN A 8 -6.11 -11.04 15.69
N ALA A 9 -6.84 -12.16 15.56
CA ALA A 9 -8.29 -12.16 15.30
C ALA A 9 -9.15 -11.37 16.31
N SER A 10 -8.64 -11.10 17.52
CA SER A 10 -9.31 -10.30 18.55
C SER A 10 -9.16 -8.79 18.37
N ASP A 11 -8.25 -8.34 17.50
CA ASP A 11 -7.90 -6.94 17.38
C ASP A 11 -8.82 -6.25 16.35
N ASP A 12 -9.16 -4.98 16.61
CA ASP A 12 -9.92 -4.14 15.67
C ASP A 12 -9.04 -3.75 14.48
N VAL A 13 -8.99 -4.64 13.50
CA VAL A 13 -8.14 -4.45 12.32
C VAL A 13 -8.70 -3.32 11.45
N ASP A 14 -10.00 -3.04 11.47
CA ASP A 14 -10.64 -1.96 10.69
C ASP A 14 -10.15 -0.57 11.17
N GLY A 15 -9.87 -0.44 12.46
CA GLY A 15 -9.13 0.69 13.04
C GLY A 15 -7.67 0.75 12.57
N ALA A 16 -6.97 -0.39 12.53
CA ALA A 16 -5.58 -0.49 12.06
C ALA A 16 -5.40 -0.27 10.54
N PHE A 17 -6.44 -0.54 9.74
CA PHE A 17 -6.50 -0.27 8.31
C PHE A 17 -6.38 1.22 8.00
N LYS A 18 -7.05 2.07 8.77
CA LYS A 18 -6.91 3.53 8.67
C LYS A 18 -5.55 4.06 9.15
N ILE A 19 -4.75 3.20 9.80
CA ILE A 19 -3.51 3.55 10.50
C ILE A 19 -2.26 3.28 9.65
N LEU A 20 -2.23 2.20 8.85
CA LEU A 20 -0.96 1.67 8.32
C LEU A 20 -0.61 2.02 6.87
N GLN A 21 -1.54 2.52 6.06
CA GLN A 21 -1.18 3.09 4.74
C GLN A 21 -0.52 4.49 4.86
N LYS A 22 -0.41 5.06 6.07
CA LYS A 22 0.13 6.41 6.29
C LYS A 22 1.64 6.50 6.51
N PHE A 23 2.37 5.37 6.49
CA PHE A 23 3.81 5.33 6.79
C PHE A 23 4.69 4.69 5.70
N ALA A 24 4.15 4.41 4.51
CA ALA A 24 5.01 4.17 3.36
C ALA A 24 5.66 5.50 2.95
N ASP A 25 6.97 5.62 3.23
CA ASP A 25 7.87 6.75 3.00
C ASP A 25 7.81 7.91 4.01
N PHE A 26 8.21 7.64 5.27
CA PHE A 26 8.74 8.68 6.16
C PHE A 26 10.18 8.36 6.60
N THR A 27 11.14 8.55 5.70
CA THR A 27 12.52 8.86 6.09
C THR A 27 12.75 10.36 5.94
N VAL A 28 12.45 11.12 7.00
CA VAL A 28 13.09 12.44 7.18
C VAL A 28 14.42 12.17 7.88
N GLY A 29 15.47 11.96 7.07
CA GLY A 29 16.82 12.17 7.54
C GLY A 29 16.97 13.64 7.89
N LYS A 30 17.30 13.95 9.15
CA LYS A 30 17.98 15.21 9.43
C LYS A 30 19.29 15.19 8.64
N GLU A 31 19.59 16.32 8.03
CA GLU A 31 20.79 16.56 7.24
C GLU A 31 22.05 16.34 8.12
N GLU A 32 22.58 15.11 8.13
CA GLU A 32 23.94 14.82 8.53
C GLU A 32 24.70 14.40 7.28
N GLN A 33 25.82 15.09 7.02
CA GLN A 33 26.66 14.84 5.84
C GLN A 33 27.11 13.37 5.80
N PRO A 34 26.92 12.64 4.69
CA PRO A 34 27.37 11.26 4.60
C PRO A 34 28.89 11.21 4.43
N SER A 35 29.58 10.72 5.45
CA SER A 35 30.89 10.09 5.29
C SER A 35 30.71 8.63 4.87
N GLU A 36 31.22 8.31 3.68
CA GLU A 36 31.41 6.98 3.07
C GLU A 36 30.14 6.22 2.61
N ILE A 37 30.10 5.96 1.30
CA ILE A 37 29.00 5.38 0.53
C ILE A 37 29.17 3.86 0.48
N ASP A 38 28.19 3.11 1.00
CA ASP A 38 28.00 1.68 0.72
C ASP A 38 27.16 1.50 -0.56
N SER A 39 27.69 0.75 -1.52
CA SER A 39 27.24 0.72 -2.92
C SER A 39 26.09 -0.26 -3.20
N ALA A 40 25.17 -0.46 -2.27
CA ALA A 40 24.05 -1.40 -2.40
C ALA A 40 22.65 -0.75 -2.43
N ALA A 41 22.55 0.57 -2.29
CA ALA A 41 21.30 1.30 -2.52
C ALA A 41 21.19 1.66 -4.02
N GLY A 42 20.16 1.14 -4.70
CA GLY A 42 19.79 1.61 -6.04
C GLY A 42 19.54 3.12 -6.05
N PRO A 43 19.68 3.81 -7.20
CA PRO A 43 19.67 5.26 -7.24
C PRO A 43 18.32 5.83 -6.76
N MET A 44 18.37 6.78 -5.82
CA MET A 44 17.27 7.63 -5.31
C MET A 44 16.66 8.56 -6.39
N ASN A 45 16.52 8.12 -7.64
CA ASN A 45 16.25 8.97 -8.80
C ASN A 45 14.85 8.83 -9.43
N ASP A 46 13.95 8.02 -8.88
CA ASP A 46 12.66 7.72 -9.55
C ASP A 46 11.45 8.50 -8.97
N TYR A 47 11.68 9.42 -8.02
CA TYR A 47 10.62 10.28 -7.46
C TYR A 47 10.33 11.49 -8.35
N THR A 48 9.06 11.69 -8.73
CA THR A 48 8.64 12.86 -9.52
C THR A 48 7.80 13.81 -8.67
N LEU A 49 8.27 15.04 -8.46
CA LEU A 49 7.49 16.08 -7.76
C LEU A 49 6.18 16.37 -8.51
N ILE A 50 5.05 16.33 -7.82
CA ILE A 50 3.76 16.78 -8.35
C ILE A 50 3.65 18.29 -8.08
N PRO A 51 3.73 19.16 -9.11
CA PRO A 51 3.82 20.60 -8.90
C PRO A 51 2.62 21.17 -8.13
N LYS A 52 2.88 22.19 -7.30
CA LYS A 52 1.87 22.96 -6.56
C LYS A 52 0.89 22.08 -5.77
N THR A 53 1.36 20.93 -5.30
CA THR A 53 0.55 19.93 -4.62
C THR A 53 1.19 19.60 -3.28
N TYR A 54 0.36 19.65 -2.24
CA TYR A 54 0.81 19.63 -0.85
C TYR A 54 0.05 18.57 -0.08
N LEU A 55 0.70 17.96 0.90
CA LEU A 55 0.09 17.31 2.04
C LEU A 55 0.35 18.22 3.25
N VAL A 56 -0.71 18.71 3.88
CA VAL A 56 -0.60 19.51 5.10
C VAL A 56 -1.04 18.69 6.29
N GLN A 57 -0.35 18.87 7.41
CA GLN A 57 -0.71 18.31 8.70
C GLN A 57 -1.22 19.44 9.59
N PHE A 58 -2.38 19.21 10.21
CA PHE A 58 -2.98 20.10 11.20
C PHE A 58 -2.71 19.60 12.62
N ASP A 59 -2.67 20.53 13.58
CA ASP A 59 -2.72 20.19 15.00
C ASP A 59 -4.02 19.43 15.31
N GLN A 60 -3.91 18.21 15.82
CA GLN A 60 -5.08 17.39 16.17
C GLN A 60 -5.94 18.03 17.27
N ARG A 61 -5.36 18.90 18.11
CA ARG A 61 -6.09 19.61 19.17
C ARG A 61 -7.08 20.63 18.60
N ALA A 62 -6.85 21.11 17.38
CA ALA A 62 -7.77 22.02 16.70
C ALA A 62 -9.09 21.35 16.31
N ARG A 63 -9.13 20.00 16.27
CA ARG A 63 -10.34 19.19 15.98
C ARG A 63 -11.07 19.67 14.72
N ILE A 64 -10.32 19.95 13.66
CA ILE A 64 -10.86 20.41 12.39
C ILE A 64 -11.80 19.34 11.82
N THR A 65 -13.04 19.73 11.56
CA THR A 65 -14.09 18.84 11.01
C THR A 65 -14.28 19.02 9.51
N ASN A 66 -13.87 20.17 8.95
CA ASN A 66 -14.00 20.47 7.53
C ASN A 66 -12.73 21.16 7.00
N PHE A 67 -11.76 20.34 6.56
CA PHE A 67 -10.50 20.82 6.02
C PHE A 67 -10.68 21.60 4.72
N GLU A 68 -11.55 21.14 3.82
CA GLU A 68 -11.78 21.79 2.54
C GLU A 68 -12.26 23.23 2.73
N GLN A 69 -13.30 23.43 3.55
CA GLN A 69 -13.84 24.76 3.79
C GLN A 69 -12.79 25.68 4.41
N LEU A 70 -12.04 25.20 5.40
CA LEU A 70 -10.97 25.96 6.05
C LEU A 70 -9.89 26.41 5.06
N ILE A 71 -9.41 25.48 4.21
CA ILE A 71 -8.36 25.75 3.22
C ILE A 71 -8.87 26.74 2.17
N ILE A 72 -10.05 26.50 1.61
CA ILE A 72 -10.62 27.33 0.54
C ILE A 72 -10.95 28.74 1.06
N ASP A 73 -11.56 28.87 2.24
CA ASP A 73 -11.86 30.18 2.81
C ASP A 73 -10.60 30.98 3.13
N PHE A 74 -9.59 30.35 3.74
CA PHE A 74 -8.36 31.04 4.11
C PHE A 74 -7.58 31.49 2.87
N LEU A 75 -7.36 30.60 1.91
CA LEU A 75 -6.62 30.94 0.69
C LEU A 75 -7.40 31.94 -0.18
N GLY A 76 -8.72 31.85 -0.23
CA GLY A 76 -9.57 32.82 -0.92
C GLY A 76 -9.51 34.21 -0.30
N ARG A 77 -9.80 34.32 1.01
CA ARG A 77 -9.94 35.61 1.70
C ARG A 77 -8.59 36.27 1.96
N SER A 78 -7.61 35.52 2.45
CA SER A 78 -6.34 36.07 2.91
C SER A 78 -5.29 36.14 1.81
N ARG A 79 -5.42 35.35 0.73
CA ARG A 79 -4.41 35.26 -0.33
C ARG A 79 -4.95 35.57 -1.73
N GLY A 80 -6.27 35.78 -1.89
CA GLY A 80 -6.88 36.09 -3.18
C GLY A 80 -6.85 34.92 -4.16
N ILE A 81 -6.66 33.69 -3.67
CA ILE A 81 -6.60 32.49 -4.52
C ILE A 81 -8.03 32.05 -4.84
N PRO A 82 -8.44 32.00 -6.12
CA PRO A 82 -9.80 31.62 -6.47
C PRO A 82 -10.08 30.16 -6.10
N ARG A 83 -11.31 29.87 -5.64
CA ARG A 83 -11.75 28.49 -5.31
C ARG A 83 -11.50 27.51 -6.46
N SER A 84 -11.70 27.94 -7.70
CA SER A 84 -11.49 27.11 -8.90
C SER A 84 -10.03 26.70 -9.13
N ALA A 85 -9.07 27.36 -8.47
CA ALA A 85 -7.66 26.96 -8.52
C ALA A 85 -7.29 25.95 -7.43
N ILE A 86 -8.18 25.65 -6.48
CA ILE A 86 -7.91 24.71 -5.38
C ILE A 86 -8.63 23.40 -5.68
N THR A 87 -7.86 22.33 -5.86
CA THR A 87 -8.38 20.98 -6.07
C THR A 87 -8.03 20.13 -4.87
N MET A 88 -9.05 19.76 -4.09
CA MET A 88 -8.87 18.78 -3.01
C MET A 88 -8.57 17.41 -3.60
N ARG A 89 -7.58 16.70 -3.02
CA ARG A 89 -7.21 15.35 -3.42
C ARG A 89 -7.65 14.32 -2.38
N GLN A 90 -7.27 14.53 -1.12
CA GLN A 90 -7.62 13.64 -0.03
C GLN A 90 -7.74 14.41 1.28
N THR A 91 -8.65 14.00 2.16
CA THR A 91 -8.67 14.47 3.54
C THR A 91 -8.52 13.30 4.48
N ILE A 92 -7.82 13.52 5.59
CA ILE A 92 -7.44 12.48 6.51
C ILE A 92 -7.75 12.99 7.92
N SER A 93 -8.74 12.37 8.57
CA SER A 93 -9.12 12.68 9.95
C SER A 93 -9.09 11.42 10.79
N THR A 94 -7.98 11.16 11.47
CA THR A 94 -7.85 10.06 12.42
C THR A 94 -7.10 10.50 13.68
N SER A 95 -7.14 9.66 14.72
CA SER A 95 -6.36 9.85 15.94
C SER A 95 -4.85 9.88 15.73
N LEU A 96 -4.34 9.41 14.59
CA LEU A 96 -2.90 9.42 14.28
C LEU A 96 -2.49 10.56 13.35
N PHE A 97 -3.40 11.03 12.49
CA PHE A 97 -3.08 12.07 11.53
C PHE A 97 -4.33 12.88 11.18
N SER A 98 -4.19 14.19 11.25
CA SER A 98 -5.19 15.19 10.84
C SER A 98 -4.56 16.01 9.73
N GLY A 99 -5.10 15.94 8.52
CA GLY A 99 -4.43 16.50 7.36
C GLY A 99 -5.27 16.51 6.09
N ALA A 100 -4.76 17.20 5.09
CA ALA A 100 -5.37 17.25 3.77
C ALA A 100 -4.29 17.31 2.69
N SER A 101 -4.54 16.61 1.58
CA SER A 101 -3.78 16.76 0.35
C SER A 101 -4.60 17.54 -0.68
N PHE A 102 -3.97 18.54 -1.29
CA PHE A 102 -4.62 19.40 -2.29
C PHE A 102 -3.60 20.04 -3.23
N SER A 103 -4.08 20.43 -4.41
CA SER A 103 -3.33 21.18 -5.40
C SER A 103 -3.83 22.62 -5.50
N VAL A 104 -2.93 23.57 -5.73
CA VAL A 104 -3.24 24.99 -5.91
C VAL A 104 -2.72 25.46 -7.26
N ASN A 105 -3.56 25.40 -8.29
CA ASN A 105 -3.26 25.84 -9.65
C ASN A 105 -3.36 27.36 -9.81
N PHE A 106 -2.60 28.08 -8.99
CA PHE A 106 -2.47 29.54 -8.99
C PHE A 106 -1.06 29.92 -8.55
N GLU A 107 -0.61 31.15 -8.80
CA GLU A 107 0.68 31.62 -8.28
C GLU A 107 0.58 31.94 -6.79
N HIS A 108 1.42 31.30 -5.98
CA HIS A 108 1.44 31.46 -4.54
C HIS A 108 2.81 31.11 -3.97
N SER A 109 3.13 31.64 -2.79
CA SER A 109 4.32 31.25 -2.03
C SER A 109 4.00 30.09 -1.10
N ILE A 110 5.01 29.28 -0.73
CA ILE A 110 4.85 28.23 0.29
C ILE A 110 4.33 28.78 1.62
N LYS A 111 4.75 30.00 1.99
CA LYS A 111 4.27 30.72 3.18
C LYS A 111 2.75 30.89 3.20
N ALA A 112 2.11 30.98 2.03
CA ALA A 112 0.65 31.05 1.97
C ALA A 112 -0.01 29.76 2.48
N ILE A 113 0.60 28.61 2.21
CA ILE A 113 0.16 27.29 2.66
C ILE A 113 0.49 27.09 4.14
N GLU A 114 1.71 27.44 4.56
CA GLU A 114 2.14 27.35 5.97
C GLU A 114 1.32 28.25 6.91
N SER A 115 0.75 29.33 6.39
CA SER A 115 -0.07 30.25 7.19
C SER A 115 -1.52 29.79 7.37
N ILE A 116 -1.93 28.68 6.74
CA ILE A 116 -3.28 28.15 6.93
C ILE A 116 -3.45 27.84 8.44
N PRO A 117 -4.56 28.26 9.08
CA PRO A 117 -4.77 28.06 10.50
C PRO A 117 -4.58 26.61 10.92
N ASP A 118 -3.90 26.43 12.05
CA ASP A 118 -3.62 25.14 12.68
C ASP A 118 -2.73 24.18 11.86
N VAL A 119 -2.20 24.61 10.71
CA VAL A 119 -1.17 23.84 9.99
C VAL A 119 0.13 23.86 10.78
N ILE A 120 0.68 22.67 11.04
CA ILE A 120 1.94 22.45 11.75
C ILE A 120 3.07 21.98 10.84
N SER A 121 2.73 21.35 9.70
CA SER A 121 3.70 20.90 8.71
C SER A 121 3.11 20.95 7.30
N VAL A 122 3.96 21.25 6.31
CA VAL A 122 3.63 21.21 4.89
C VAL A 122 4.65 20.33 4.17
N TYR A 123 4.16 19.33 3.44
CA TYR A 123 5.00 18.40 2.68
C TYR A 123 4.69 18.53 1.18
N PRO A 124 5.70 18.60 0.30
CA PRO A 124 5.49 18.42 -1.13
C PRO A 124 5.06 16.99 -1.43
N VAL A 125 4.23 16.81 -2.48
CA VAL A 125 3.79 15.48 -2.90
C VAL A 125 4.60 14.98 -4.08
N TYR A 126 5.09 13.75 -3.98
CA TYR A 126 5.83 13.07 -5.05
C TYR A 126 5.04 11.87 -5.57
N SER A 127 5.23 11.57 -6.85
CA SER A 127 4.90 10.27 -7.43
C SER A 127 6.05 9.31 -7.14
N VAL A 128 5.71 8.14 -6.58
CA VAL A 128 6.64 7.04 -6.33
C VAL A 128 6.28 5.90 -7.27
N PRO A 129 7.17 5.43 -8.15
CA PRO A 129 6.89 4.29 -9.00
C PRO A 129 6.89 3.00 -8.17
N GLY A 130 6.00 2.08 -8.53
CA GLY A 130 5.99 0.74 -7.97
C GLY A 130 7.30 -0.01 -8.28
N PRO A 131 7.68 -1.00 -7.45
CA PRO A 131 8.85 -1.83 -7.72
C PRO A 131 8.68 -2.52 -9.07
N LYS A 132 9.70 -2.47 -9.92
CA LYS A 132 9.69 -3.17 -11.20
C LYS A 132 10.01 -4.65 -10.97
N PRO A 133 9.24 -5.59 -11.53
CA PRO A 133 9.58 -7.00 -11.47
C PRO A 133 10.97 -7.25 -12.03
N PHE A 134 11.74 -8.14 -11.39
CA PHE A 134 13.04 -8.53 -11.91
C PHE A 134 12.84 -9.47 -13.11
N THR A 135 13.07 -9.00 -14.33
CA THR A 135 12.81 -9.75 -15.57
C THR A 135 13.95 -10.69 -15.97
N ASN A 136 15.12 -10.59 -15.33
CA ASN A 136 16.26 -11.47 -15.61
C ASN A 136 16.14 -12.79 -14.83
N TYR A 137 15.06 -13.53 -15.10
CA TYR A 137 15.05 -14.95 -14.77
C TYR A 137 15.86 -15.66 -15.84
N VAL A 138 17.16 -15.82 -15.62
CA VAL A 138 17.98 -16.72 -16.44
C VAL A 138 17.54 -18.13 -16.10
N SER A 139 16.64 -18.68 -16.91
CA SER A 139 16.34 -20.11 -16.94
C SER A 139 17.51 -20.87 -17.60
N SER A 140 18.72 -20.79 -17.05
CA SER A 140 19.84 -21.57 -17.56
C SER A 140 19.79 -23.04 -17.17
N ASP A 141 18.92 -23.45 -16.23
CA ASP A 141 18.93 -24.82 -15.70
C ASP A 141 17.53 -25.44 -15.51
N GLN A 142 16.67 -25.30 -16.52
CA GLN A 142 15.37 -26.00 -16.62
C GLN A 142 15.51 -27.53 -16.81
N LYS A 143 16.62 -28.17 -16.43
CA LYS A 143 16.78 -29.61 -16.66
C LYS A 143 17.05 -30.52 -15.47
N ASN A 144 17.43 -30.10 -14.26
CA ASN A 144 17.77 -31.11 -13.23
C ASN A 144 17.63 -30.74 -11.74
N ASN A 145 17.01 -29.63 -11.33
CA ASN A 145 16.75 -29.39 -9.90
C ASN A 145 15.25 -29.46 -9.61
N ASN A 146 14.78 -30.61 -9.15
CA ASN A 146 13.41 -30.89 -8.70
C ASN A 146 13.08 -30.23 -7.34
N GLN A 147 13.71 -29.11 -7.01
CA GLN A 147 13.42 -28.38 -5.78
C GLN A 147 13.00 -26.96 -6.17
N GLU A 148 11.74 -26.67 -5.92
CA GLU A 148 11.08 -25.47 -6.43
C GLU A 148 11.37 -24.25 -5.57
N ALA A 149 11.34 -23.07 -6.18
CA ALA A 149 11.64 -21.81 -5.51
C ALA A 149 10.85 -21.58 -4.21
N PRO A 150 9.52 -21.88 -4.11
CA PRO A 150 8.79 -21.75 -2.85
C PRO A 150 9.27 -22.74 -1.77
N ALA A 151 9.55 -23.99 -2.13
CA ALA A 151 10.05 -25.00 -1.20
C ALA A 151 11.45 -24.62 -0.68
N ILE A 152 12.34 -24.17 -1.57
CA ILE A 152 13.67 -23.66 -1.20
C ILE A 152 13.53 -22.45 -0.27
N ALA A 153 12.64 -21.51 -0.59
CA ALA A 153 12.41 -20.34 0.26
C ALA A 153 11.88 -20.75 1.64
N HIS A 154 10.97 -21.72 1.72
CA HIS A 154 10.45 -22.23 2.98
C HIS A 154 11.51 -22.93 3.83
N ASP A 155 12.41 -23.70 3.21
CA ASP A 155 13.53 -24.34 3.88
C ASP A 155 14.51 -23.29 4.44
N LEU A 156 14.89 -22.30 3.61
CA LEU A 156 15.85 -21.25 3.98
C LEU A 156 15.33 -20.30 5.05
N THR A 157 14.01 -20.06 5.09
CA THR A 157 13.37 -19.15 6.06
C THR A 157 12.82 -19.87 7.29
N GLY A 158 12.93 -21.21 7.35
CA GLY A 158 12.42 -22.02 8.44
C GLY A 158 10.90 -22.24 8.44
N VAL A 159 10.18 -21.75 7.43
CA VAL A 159 8.73 -21.97 7.26
C VAL A 159 8.41 -23.46 7.17
N ALA A 160 9.23 -24.24 6.45
CA ALA A 160 9.07 -25.68 6.35
C ALA A 160 9.10 -26.35 7.74
N GLN A 161 10.02 -25.92 8.61
CA GLN A 161 10.11 -26.42 9.98
C GLN A 161 8.86 -26.10 10.81
N ILE A 162 8.33 -24.88 10.68
CA ILE A 162 7.10 -24.47 11.38
C ILE A 162 5.89 -25.29 10.91
N HIS A 163 5.74 -25.46 9.60
CA HIS A 163 4.65 -26.26 9.02
C HIS A 163 4.74 -27.72 9.44
N ASP A 164 5.93 -28.32 9.40
CA ASP A 164 6.13 -29.74 9.66
C ASP A 164 6.10 -30.09 11.15
N GLN A 165 6.80 -29.34 11.98
CA GLN A 165 7.00 -29.69 13.39
C GLN A 165 5.93 -29.07 14.28
N MET A 166 5.50 -27.84 13.99
CA MET A 166 4.55 -27.12 14.85
C MET A 166 3.11 -27.19 14.33
N LYS A 167 2.90 -27.67 13.09
CA LYS A 167 1.58 -27.72 12.43
C LYS A 167 0.88 -26.35 12.47
N ASN A 168 1.66 -25.28 12.38
CA ASN A 168 1.15 -23.91 12.40
C ASN A 168 1.20 -23.33 10.99
N PHE A 169 0.05 -22.83 10.53
CA PHE A 169 -0.15 -22.30 9.18
C PHE A 169 -0.75 -20.89 9.20
N GLY A 170 -0.67 -20.19 10.34
CA GLY A 170 -1.19 -18.81 10.50
C GLY A 170 -2.68 -18.71 10.81
N LYS A 171 -3.33 -19.78 11.28
CA LYS A 171 -4.74 -19.74 11.66
C LYS A 171 -5.01 -18.71 12.75
N GLY A 172 -6.04 -17.88 12.56
CA GLY A 172 -6.43 -16.84 13.53
C GLY A 172 -5.60 -15.55 13.43
N VAL A 173 -4.67 -15.48 12.47
CA VAL A 173 -3.94 -14.26 12.13
C VAL A 173 -4.69 -13.52 11.03
N ARG A 174 -4.84 -12.20 11.19
CA ARG A 174 -5.35 -11.27 10.18
C ARG A 174 -4.18 -10.49 9.58
N ILE A 175 -4.08 -10.42 8.26
CA ILE A 175 -3.01 -9.72 7.54
C ILE A 175 -3.62 -8.73 6.56
N ALA A 176 -3.33 -7.44 6.71
CA ALA A 176 -3.63 -6.45 5.68
C ALA A 176 -2.47 -6.35 4.69
N VAL A 177 -2.76 -6.48 3.40
CA VAL A 177 -1.84 -6.23 2.30
C VAL A 177 -2.12 -4.82 1.78
N ILE A 178 -1.14 -3.92 1.96
CA ILE A 178 -1.18 -2.56 1.45
C ILE A 178 -0.41 -2.54 0.13
N ASP A 179 -1.12 -2.64 -0.99
CA ASP A 179 -0.54 -2.85 -2.33
C ASP A 179 -1.54 -2.47 -3.45
N SER A 180 -1.45 -3.07 -4.64
CA SER A 180 -2.37 -2.85 -5.77
C SER A 180 -3.76 -3.49 -5.62
N GLY A 181 -4.11 -4.00 -4.44
CA GLY A 181 -5.28 -4.85 -4.23
C GLY A 181 -4.98 -6.35 -4.27
N ILE A 182 -6.01 -7.18 -4.24
CA ILE A 182 -5.88 -8.64 -4.38
C ILE A 182 -6.96 -9.17 -5.32
N ASP A 183 -6.59 -9.95 -6.34
CA ASP A 183 -7.53 -10.81 -7.07
C ASP A 183 -8.02 -11.94 -6.15
N TYR A 184 -9.05 -11.63 -5.38
CA TYR A 184 -9.67 -12.56 -4.45
C TYR A 184 -10.50 -13.64 -5.15
N PHE A 185 -10.75 -13.53 -6.46
CA PHE A 185 -11.37 -14.60 -7.25
C PHE A 185 -10.36 -15.69 -7.64
N HIS A 186 -9.05 -15.44 -7.48
CA HIS A 186 -8.03 -16.45 -7.71
C HIS A 186 -8.27 -17.67 -6.80
N PRO A 187 -8.36 -18.91 -7.32
CA PRO A 187 -8.69 -20.09 -6.52
C PRO A 187 -7.72 -20.36 -5.38
N ALA A 188 -6.42 -20.07 -5.57
CA ALA A 188 -5.41 -20.17 -4.52
C ALA A 188 -5.63 -19.19 -3.35
N LEU A 189 -6.37 -18.11 -3.61
CA LEU A 189 -6.73 -17.06 -2.67
C LEU A 189 -8.19 -17.17 -2.19
N GLY A 190 -8.82 -18.33 -2.42
CA GLY A 190 -10.13 -18.68 -1.86
C GLY A 190 -11.32 -18.44 -2.77
N GLY A 191 -11.17 -17.66 -3.85
CA GLY A 191 -12.20 -17.50 -4.88
C GLY A 191 -13.40 -16.64 -4.49
N CYS A 192 -13.31 -15.85 -3.41
CA CYS A 192 -14.38 -14.96 -2.96
C CYS A 192 -13.85 -13.82 -2.06
N PHE A 193 -14.68 -12.78 -1.88
CA PHE A 193 -14.42 -11.65 -0.98
C PHE A 193 -15.48 -11.52 0.12
N GLY A 194 -15.05 -11.11 1.31
CA GLY A 194 -15.92 -10.77 2.44
C GLY A 194 -16.02 -11.87 3.51
N SER A 195 -17.08 -11.81 4.32
CA SER A 195 -17.23 -12.73 5.45
C SER A 195 -17.10 -14.19 5.03
N GLN A 196 -16.33 -14.98 5.78
CA GLN A 196 -15.99 -16.39 5.51
C GLN A 196 -15.05 -16.66 4.32
N CYS A 197 -14.61 -15.63 3.60
CA CYS A 197 -13.59 -15.76 2.56
C CYS A 197 -12.17 -15.67 3.13
N LYS A 198 -11.18 -16.11 2.35
CA LYS A 198 -9.76 -15.93 2.72
C LYS A 198 -9.38 -14.45 2.69
N VAL A 199 -9.80 -13.72 1.64
CA VAL A 199 -9.76 -12.26 1.61
C VAL A 199 -11.07 -11.75 2.18
N ALA A 200 -11.08 -11.37 3.46
CA ALA A 200 -12.32 -11.18 4.21
C ALA A 200 -12.72 -9.71 4.44
N PHE A 201 -11.79 -8.79 4.24
CA PHE A 201 -11.94 -7.37 4.50
C PHE A 201 -11.00 -6.58 3.59
N GLY A 202 -11.24 -5.29 3.43
CA GLY A 202 -10.39 -4.43 2.63
C GLY A 202 -11.12 -3.22 2.13
N HIS A 203 -10.39 -2.32 1.49
CA HIS A 203 -10.87 -1.01 1.05
C HIS A 203 -9.96 -0.48 -0.06
N ASP A 204 -10.50 -0.06 -1.19
CA ASP A 204 -9.70 0.65 -2.19
C ASP A 204 -9.68 2.16 -1.87
N PHE A 205 -8.52 2.64 -1.45
CA PHE A 205 -8.35 4.05 -1.09
C PHE A 205 -8.13 4.98 -2.29
N VAL A 206 -7.84 4.43 -3.47
CA VAL A 206 -7.38 5.21 -4.63
C VAL A 206 -8.22 4.99 -5.89
N GLY A 207 -8.88 3.84 -6.03
CA GLY A 207 -9.70 3.49 -7.18
C GLY A 207 -8.90 2.82 -8.31
N ASP A 208 -9.57 1.96 -9.08
CA ASP A 208 -9.04 1.25 -10.26
C ASP A 208 -8.29 2.11 -11.28
N ARG A 209 -8.63 3.41 -11.36
CA ARG A 209 -8.07 4.35 -12.34
C ARG A 209 -6.93 5.18 -11.79
N PHE A 210 -6.52 4.97 -10.55
CA PHE A 210 -5.46 5.75 -9.93
C PHE A 210 -4.12 5.48 -10.61
N SER A 211 -3.41 6.54 -10.94
CA SER A 211 -2.06 6.45 -11.49
C SER A 211 -1.35 7.78 -11.35
N ALA A 212 -0.04 7.82 -11.66
CA ALA A 212 0.69 9.08 -11.73
C ALA A 212 0.08 10.09 -12.72
N SER A 213 -0.56 9.61 -13.79
CA SER A 213 -1.26 10.45 -14.79
C SER A 213 -2.72 10.76 -14.43
N ASN A 214 -3.33 9.98 -13.53
CA ASN A 214 -4.64 10.24 -12.94
C ASN A 214 -4.56 10.17 -11.40
N PRO A 215 -3.99 11.21 -10.74
CA PRO A 215 -3.61 11.16 -9.34
C PRO A 215 -4.75 11.57 -8.38
N ILE A 216 -5.99 11.56 -8.86
CA ILE A 216 -7.18 11.87 -8.06
C ILE A 216 -7.75 10.54 -7.56
N PRO A 217 -7.72 10.27 -6.25
CA PRO A 217 -8.25 9.03 -5.70
C PRO A 217 -9.78 9.01 -5.82
N VAL A 218 -10.32 7.86 -6.21
CA VAL A 218 -11.75 7.55 -6.22
C VAL A 218 -11.93 6.29 -5.38
N SER A 219 -12.12 6.50 -4.08
CA SER A 219 -12.15 5.41 -3.12
C SER A 219 -13.48 4.65 -3.17
N ASP A 220 -13.41 3.33 -3.00
CA ASP A 220 -14.55 2.44 -2.86
C ASP A 220 -14.22 1.21 -1.98
N ASP A 221 -15.19 0.34 -1.77
CA ASP A 221 -15.08 -0.82 -0.87
C ASP A 221 -14.63 -2.11 -1.60
N ASP A 222 -14.20 -2.03 -2.86
CA ASP A 222 -13.77 -3.19 -3.67
C ASP A 222 -12.25 -3.18 -3.93
N PRO A 223 -11.44 -3.85 -3.09
CA PRO A 223 -9.98 -3.82 -3.18
C PRO A 223 -9.44 -4.86 -4.17
N ILE A 224 -10.18 -5.12 -5.26
CA ILE A 224 -9.78 -6.10 -6.26
C ILE A 224 -8.57 -5.60 -7.04
N ASP A 225 -7.62 -6.49 -7.31
CA ASP A 225 -6.52 -6.17 -8.21
C ASP A 225 -6.97 -6.37 -9.67
N ASP A 226 -6.42 -5.60 -10.60
CA ASP A 226 -6.90 -5.52 -11.99
C ASP A 226 -6.51 -6.74 -12.86
N CYS A 227 -5.93 -7.78 -12.25
CA CYS A 227 -5.38 -8.98 -12.87
C CYS A 227 -4.41 -8.68 -14.04
N SER A 228 -3.78 -7.50 -14.05
CA SER A 228 -2.84 -7.11 -15.10
C SER A 228 -1.46 -7.72 -14.87
N ALA A 229 -0.56 -7.51 -15.85
CA ALA A 229 0.87 -7.83 -15.70
C ALA A 229 1.55 -7.06 -14.55
N SER A 230 0.89 -6.06 -13.96
CA SER A 230 1.37 -5.27 -12.82
C SER A 230 0.68 -5.62 -11.50
N SER A 231 -0.14 -6.69 -11.46
CA SER A 231 -0.87 -7.16 -10.27
C SER A 231 0.08 -7.68 -9.17
N HIS A 232 0.72 -6.73 -8.51
CA HIS A 232 1.77 -6.96 -7.52
C HIS A 232 1.17 -7.43 -6.19
N GLY A 233 0.04 -6.86 -5.78
CA GLY A 233 -0.66 -7.21 -4.56
C GLY A 233 -1.20 -8.64 -4.56
N THR A 234 -1.76 -9.12 -5.68
CA THR A 234 -2.14 -10.55 -5.82
C THR A 234 -0.95 -11.48 -5.68
N HIS A 235 0.18 -11.17 -6.32
CA HIS A 235 1.39 -11.99 -6.23
C HIS A 235 1.94 -12.03 -4.79
N VAL A 236 1.96 -10.87 -4.14
CA VAL A 236 2.31 -10.72 -2.73
C VAL A 236 1.37 -11.54 -1.83
N ALA A 237 0.06 -11.45 -2.02
CA ALA A 237 -0.92 -12.25 -1.29
C ALA A 237 -0.70 -13.76 -1.50
N GLY A 238 -0.24 -14.15 -2.69
CA GLY A 238 0.14 -15.51 -3.01
C GLY A 238 1.30 -16.03 -2.13
N ILE A 239 2.36 -15.24 -1.99
CA ILE A 239 3.50 -15.56 -1.10
C ILE A 239 3.02 -15.72 0.35
N ILE A 240 2.09 -14.86 0.79
CA ILE A 240 1.62 -14.85 2.18
C ILE A 240 0.73 -16.05 2.46
N ALA A 241 -0.34 -16.26 1.70
CA ALA A 241 -1.42 -17.16 2.13
C ALA A 241 -2.06 -17.98 1.02
N ALA A 242 -1.45 -18.12 -0.16
CA ALA A 242 -1.97 -19.03 -1.17
C ALA A 242 -2.07 -20.45 -0.65
N ASN A 243 -3.14 -21.15 -1.07
CA ASN A 243 -3.19 -22.59 -1.04
C ASN A 243 -3.44 -23.10 -2.47
N ALA A 244 -2.37 -23.53 -3.13
CA ALA A 244 -2.40 -24.04 -4.50
C ALA A 244 -2.14 -25.55 -4.56
N THR A 245 -2.32 -26.28 -3.47
CA THR A 245 -1.96 -27.72 -3.44
C THR A 245 -2.93 -28.62 -4.20
N GLU A 246 -4.18 -28.19 -4.34
CA GLU A 246 -5.28 -28.98 -4.90
C GLU A 246 -6.01 -28.28 -6.07
N ILE A 247 -5.38 -27.27 -6.68
CA ILE A 247 -6.01 -26.55 -7.80
C ILE A 247 -5.89 -27.37 -9.09
N SER A 248 -7.03 -27.88 -9.55
CA SER A 248 -7.16 -28.59 -10.83
C SER A 248 -7.91 -27.80 -11.90
N GLN A 249 -8.31 -26.56 -11.61
CA GLN A 249 -9.05 -25.72 -12.55
C GLN A 249 -8.17 -25.33 -13.74
N ILE A 250 -8.66 -25.59 -14.96
CA ILE A 250 -7.98 -25.20 -16.20
C ILE A 250 -7.78 -23.68 -16.20
N GLY A 251 -6.55 -23.22 -16.46
CA GLY A 251 -6.15 -21.81 -16.41
C GLY A 251 -5.56 -21.36 -15.07
N PHE A 252 -5.77 -22.11 -13.98
CA PHE A 252 -5.23 -21.81 -12.65
C PHE A 252 -4.39 -22.94 -12.05
N MET A 253 -4.32 -24.10 -12.72
CA MET A 253 -3.52 -25.23 -12.30
C MET A 253 -2.04 -24.85 -12.26
N PRO A 254 -1.38 -24.87 -11.09
CA PRO A 254 0.02 -24.49 -11.00
C PRO A 254 0.89 -25.57 -11.65
N ILE A 255 2.05 -25.15 -12.19
CA ILE A 255 3.04 -26.11 -12.71
C ILE A 255 3.49 -27.06 -11.59
N VAL A 256 3.62 -26.53 -10.38
CA VAL A 256 3.76 -27.34 -9.18
C VAL A 256 2.90 -26.83 -8.02
N PRO A 257 2.18 -27.71 -7.31
CA PRO A 257 1.54 -27.43 -6.03
C PRO A 257 2.41 -26.63 -5.05
N PHE A 258 1.88 -25.55 -4.48
CA PHE A 258 2.59 -24.77 -3.46
C PHE A 258 1.65 -24.22 -2.38
N LEU A 259 2.26 -23.82 -1.26
CA LEU A 259 1.62 -23.08 -0.17
C LEU A 259 2.34 -21.75 0.01
N GLY A 260 1.59 -20.72 0.41
CA GLY A 260 2.18 -19.53 1.01
C GLY A 260 2.73 -19.81 2.41
N VAL A 261 3.31 -18.79 3.02
CA VAL A 261 3.91 -18.87 4.36
C VAL A 261 2.87 -19.15 5.46
N ALA A 262 1.71 -18.52 5.38
CA ALA A 262 0.61 -18.57 6.33
C ALA A 262 -0.73 -18.89 5.62
N PRO A 263 -0.89 -20.09 5.04
CA PRO A 263 -2.03 -20.41 4.18
C PRO A 263 -3.38 -20.52 4.91
N GLN A 264 -3.40 -20.43 6.24
CA GLN A 264 -4.63 -20.37 7.05
C GLN A 264 -4.90 -18.98 7.64
N ALA A 265 -4.08 -17.97 7.32
CA ALA A 265 -4.36 -16.59 7.69
C ALA A 265 -5.55 -16.03 6.90
N THR A 266 -6.24 -15.07 7.51
CA THR A 266 -7.25 -14.24 6.87
C THR A 266 -6.57 -12.99 6.32
N LEU A 267 -6.72 -12.74 5.03
CA LEU A 267 -6.19 -11.57 4.36
C LEU A 267 -7.22 -10.43 4.32
N GLY A 268 -6.71 -9.22 4.20
CA GLY A 268 -7.42 -8.11 3.59
C GLY A 268 -6.53 -7.31 2.67
N ALA A 269 -7.15 -6.48 1.84
CA ALA A 269 -6.50 -5.75 0.76
C ALA A 269 -6.82 -4.26 0.85
N CYS A 270 -5.84 -3.40 0.53
CA CYS A 270 -6.01 -1.95 0.45
C CYS A 270 -4.84 -1.24 -0.24
#